data_AF-A0A0A9ZEQ8-F1
#
_entry.id   AF-A0A0A9ZEQ8-F1
#
_cell.length_a   1.000
_cell.length_b   1.000
_cell.length_c   1.000
_cell.angle_alpha   90.00
_cell.angle_beta   90.00
_cell.angle_gamma   90.00
#
_symmetry.space_group_name_H-M   'P 1'
#
loop_
_entity.id
_entity.type
_entity.pdbx_description
1 polymer ?
#
loop_
_entity_poly.entity_id
_entity_poly.type
_entity_poly.pdbx_seq_one_letter_code
_entity_poly.pdbx_strand_id
1 'polypeptide(L)'
;MFLLPEEKLFLKYLYDDAKVTVNEYTFDMSKVNSMLQEQLEKLVGSNYYLRLSARQAYEGYLLSYSSSQLKNVFNVQQLDLAAVAHGFALSEPPPIKIDLSQSAAHLSKKARHEFRDMQAAKDSKRRAANLQSIQRRHQNVSGDWS
;
A
#
# COMPACT_ATOMS: atom_id res chain seq x y z
N MET A 1 5.33 6.61 -21.11
CA MET A 1 4.81 6.41 -19.74
C MET A 1 6.01 6.37 -18.80
N PHE A 2 5.90 6.97 -17.62
CA PHE A 2 6.90 6.82 -16.57
C PHE A 2 6.49 5.67 -15.67
N LEU A 3 7.42 4.79 -15.33
CA LEU A 3 7.19 3.67 -14.45
C LEU A 3 8.08 3.81 -13.23
N LEU A 4 7.49 3.58 -12.07
CA LEU A 4 8.24 3.37 -10.86
C LEU A 4 9.03 2.04 -10.96
N PRO A 5 10.16 1.92 -10.24
CA PRO A 5 10.91 0.68 -10.18
C PRO A 5 10.07 -0.55 -9.80
N GLU A 6 9.07 -0.34 -8.94
CA GLU A 6 8.13 -1.35 -8.45
C GLU A 6 7.14 -1.79 -9.53
N GLU A 7 6.86 -0.94 -10.53
CA GLU A 7 5.86 -1.18 -11.57
C GLU A 7 6.45 -1.86 -12.82
N LYS A 8 7.73 -2.23 -12.83
CA LYS A 8 8.39 -2.84 -14.00
C LYS A 8 7.69 -4.11 -14.50
N LEU A 9 7.01 -4.85 -13.62
CA LEU A 9 6.19 -6.01 -13.99
C LEU A 9 5.04 -5.66 -14.94
N PHE A 10 4.62 -4.40 -14.99
CA PHE A 10 3.65 -3.91 -15.97
C PHE A 10 4.14 -4.09 -17.41
N LEU A 11 5.43 -3.93 -17.66
CA LEU A 11 6.00 -4.12 -19.00
C LEU A 11 5.77 -5.55 -19.49
N LYS A 12 5.95 -6.54 -18.60
CA LYS A 12 5.70 -7.94 -18.92
C LYS A 12 4.22 -8.16 -19.32
N TYR A 13 3.29 -7.56 -18.57
CA TYR A 13 1.86 -7.60 -18.92
C TYR A 13 1.58 -7.00 -20.31
N LEU A 14 2.22 -5.87 -20.64
CA LEU A 14 2.05 -5.26 -21.96
C LEU A 14 2.56 -6.14 -23.12
N TYR A 15 3.68 -6.84 -22.92
CA TYR A 15 4.24 -7.74 -23.92
C TYR A 15 3.43 -9.04 -24.05
N ASP A 16 3.17 -9.72 -22.94
CA ASP A 16 2.63 -11.08 -22.94
C ASP A 16 1.11 -11.09 -23.18
N ASP A 17 0.36 -10.24 -22.47
CA ASP A 17 -1.09 -10.26 -22.47
C ASP A 17 -1.67 -9.29 -23.51
N ALA A 18 -1.14 -8.06 -23.58
CA ALA A 18 -1.64 -7.03 -24.49
C ALA A 18 -0.98 -7.04 -25.88
N LYS A 19 0.13 -7.79 -26.05
CA LYS A 19 0.89 -7.91 -27.31
C LYS A 19 1.33 -6.56 -27.90
N VAL A 20 1.67 -5.60 -27.04
CA VAL A 20 2.13 -4.27 -27.43
C VAL A 20 3.66 -4.25 -27.47
N THR A 21 4.24 -3.79 -28.58
CA THR A 21 5.67 -3.52 -28.68
C THR A 21 5.98 -2.17 -28.02
N VAL A 22 6.77 -2.18 -26.94
CA VAL A 22 7.15 -0.96 -26.21
C VAL A 22 8.56 -0.55 -26.62
N ASN A 23 8.74 0.74 -26.93
CA ASN A 23 10.06 1.33 -27.16
C ASN A 23 10.54 1.98 -25.86
N GLU A 24 11.71 1.56 -25.37
CA GLU A 24 12.32 2.16 -24.19
C GLU A 24 12.95 3.51 -24.53
N TYR A 25 12.72 4.50 -23.68
CA TYR A 25 13.30 5.83 -23.78
C TYR A 25 14.03 6.17 -22.49
N THR A 26 15.30 6.55 -22.59
CA THR A 26 16.13 6.94 -21.44
C THR A 26 16.24 8.47 -21.37
N PHE A 27 16.11 8.99 -20.16
CA PHE A 27 16.28 10.42 -19.89
C PHE A 27 17.67 10.67 -19.29
N ASP A 28 18.33 11.72 -19.78
CA ASP A 28 19.54 12.27 -19.16
C ASP A 28 19.18 12.95 -17.84
N MET A 29 19.48 12.27 -16.72
CA MET A 29 19.25 12.83 -15.38
C MET A 29 20.12 14.06 -15.09
N SER A 30 21.21 14.26 -15.84
CA SER A 30 22.07 15.45 -15.77
C SER A 30 21.36 16.75 -16.15
N LYS A 31 20.26 16.66 -16.92
CA LYS A 31 19.46 17.82 -17.35
C LYS A 31 18.32 18.14 -16.38
N VAL A 32 18.07 17.26 -15.41
CA VAL A 32 17.02 17.46 -14.41
C VAL A 32 17.62 18.24 -13.24
N ASN A 33 17.39 19.55 -13.25
CA ASN A 33 17.89 20.43 -12.20
C ASN A 33 17.22 20.10 -10.87
N SER A 34 18.01 19.69 -9.86
CA SER A 34 17.51 19.42 -8.50
C SER A 34 16.83 20.64 -7.85
N MET A 35 17.15 21.86 -8.29
CA MET A 35 16.49 23.09 -7.84
C MET A 35 15.01 23.18 -8.24
N LEU A 36 14.58 22.48 -9.29
CA LEU A 36 13.18 22.50 -9.73
C LEU A 36 12.25 21.90 -8.68
N GLN A 37 12.70 20.83 -8.01
CA GLN A 37 11.95 20.18 -6.94
C GLN A 37 11.71 21.16 -5.78
N GLU A 38 12.76 21.82 -5.28
CA GLU A 38 12.65 22.79 -4.18
C GLU A 38 11.74 23.98 -4.53
N GLN A 39 11.80 24.45 -5.79
CA GLN A 39 10.94 25.53 -6.25
C GLN A 39 9.47 25.12 -6.28
N LEU A 40 9.16 23.90 -6.73
CA LEU A 40 7.80 23.36 -6.71
C LEU A 40 7.28 23.18 -5.28
N GLU A 41 8.09 22.62 -4.38
CA GLU A 41 7.70 22.43 -2.98
C GLU A 41 7.41 23.76 -2.29
N LYS A 42 8.21 24.80 -2.53
CA LYS A 42 7.95 26.16 -2.02
C LYS A 42 6.66 26.75 -2.60
N LEU A 43 6.42 26.57 -3.91
CA LEU A 43 5.23 27.09 -4.58
C LEU A 43 3.95 26.42 -4.05
N VAL A 44 3.96 25.09 -3.95
CA VAL A 44 2.83 24.32 -3.42
C VAL A 44 2.64 24.60 -1.93
N GLY A 45 3.72 24.68 -1.14
CA GLY A 45 3.65 24.98 0.29
C GLY A 45 3.08 26.37 0.60
N SER A 46 3.43 27.38 -0.20
CA SER A 46 2.99 28.76 0.00
C SER A 46 1.51 28.99 -0.38
N ASN A 47 0.98 28.26 -1.37
CA ASN A 47 -0.40 28.43 -1.82
C ASN A 47 -1.33 27.37 -1.23
N TYR A 48 -2.31 27.81 -0.45
CA TYR A 48 -3.29 26.91 0.18
C TYR A 48 -4.04 26.02 -0.83
N TYR A 49 -4.49 26.57 -1.97
CA TYR A 49 -5.25 25.81 -2.96
C TYR A 49 -4.38 24.79 -3.70
N LEU A 50 -3.12 25.13 -4.00
CA LEU A 50 -2.18 24.19 -4.61
C LEU A 50 -1.86 23.05 -3.64
N ARG A 51 -1.60 23.37 -2.37
CA ARG A 51 -1.38 22.34 -1.33
C ARG A 51 -2.59 21.43 -1.16
N LEU A 52 -3.80 21.98 -1.17
CA LEU A 52 -5.03 21.18 -1.09
C LEU A 52 -5.20 20.28 -2.32
N SER A 53 -4.96 20.81 -3.51
CA SER A 53 -5.03 20.06 -4.77
C SER A 53 -3.97 18.95 -4.83
N ALA A 54 -2.74 19.25 -4.43
CA ALA A 54 -1.65 18.27 -4.35
C ALA A 54 -1.97 17.12 -3.38
N ARG A 55 -2.54 17.46 -2.21
CA ARG A 55 -3.03 16.44 -1.27
C ARG A 55 -4.12 15.57 -1.89
N GLN A 56 -5.11 16.16 -2.54
CA GLN A 56 -6.19 15.41 -3.20
C GLN A 56 -5.65 14.51 -4.33
N ALA A 57 -4.67 15.00 -5.10
CA ALA A 57 -4.02 14.22 -6.14
C ALA A 57 -3.26 13.02 -5.56
N TYR A 58 -2.52 13.22 -4.47
CA TYR A 58 -1.84 12.15 -3.74
C TYR A 58 -2.82 11.10 -3.20
N GLU A 59 -3.93 11.53 -2.59
CA GLU A 59 -4.99 10.63 -2.12
C GLU A 59 -5.62 9.83 -3.29
N GLY A 60 -5.92 10.51 -4.40
CA GLY A 60 -6.47 9.89 -5.61
C GLY A 60 -5.52 8.88 -6.25
N TYR A 61 -4.22 9.16 -6.25
CA TYR A 61 -3.19 8.25 -6.74
C TYR A 61 -3.15 6.95 -5.94
N LEU A 62 -3.16 7.03 -4.62
CA LEU A 62 -3.16 5.86 -3.75
C LEU A 62 -4.48 5.09 -3.82
N LEU A 63 -5.60 5.78 -4.00
CA LEU A 63 -6.89 5.14 -4.27
C LEU A 63 -6.89 4.39 -5.61
N SER A 64 -6.22 4.91 -6.63
CA SER A 64 -6.07 4.21 -7.91
C SER A 64 -5.28 2.91 -7.73
N TYR A 65 -4.18 2.94 -6.98
CA TYR A 65 -3.44 1.72 -6.63
C TYR A 65 -4.30 0.73 -5.83
N SER A 66 -5.07 1.22 -4.86
CA SER A 66 -5.95 0.37 -4.04
C SER A 66 -7.15 -0.20 -4.80
N SER A 67 -7.56 0.42 -5.92
CA SER A 67 -8.65 -0.06 -6.79
C SER A 67 -8.20 -0.82 -8.04
N SER A 68 -6.91 -0.74 -8.39
CA SER A 68 -6.36 -1.41 -9.59
C SER A 68 -6.52 -2.94 -9.54
N GLN A 69 -6.74 -3.57 -10.70
CA GLN A 69 -6.94 -5.03 -10.79
C GLN A 69 -5.63 -5.80 -10.68
N LEU A 70 -4.53 -5.25 -11.20
CA LEU A 70 -3.21 -5.87 -11.20
C LEU A 70 -2.48 -5.62 -9.87
N LYS A 71 -2.95 -6.27 -8.80
CA LYS A 71 -2.39 -6.11 -7.44
C LYS A 71 -0.95 -6.55 -7.27
N ASN A 72 -0.48 -7.43 -8.16
CA ASN A 72 0.92 -7.85 -8.25
C ASN A 72 1.83 -6.74 -8.82
N VAL A 73 1.27 -5.76 -9.52
CA VAL A 73 2.01 -4.64 -10.12
C VAL A 73 1.78 -3.35 -9.31
N PHE A 74 0.52 -3.03 -9.02
CA PHE A 74 0.11 -1.80 -8.33
C PHE A 74 -0.26 -2.12 -6.87
N ASN A 75 0.75 -2.21 -6.01
CA ASN A 75 0.59 -2.52 -4.60
C ASN A 75 0.93 -1.33 -3.70
N VAL A 76 -0.07 -0.78 -3.00
CA VAL A 76 0.10 0.34 -2.05
C VAL A 76 1.09 -0.01 -0.94
N GLN A 77 1.18 -1.28 -0.52
CA GLN A 77 2.04 -1.68 0.60
C GLN A 77 3.54 -1.72 0.25
N GLN A 78 3.87 -1.85 -1.04
CA GLN A 78 5.25 -1.88 -1.51
C GLN A 78 5.75 -0.50 -1.96
N LEU A 79 4.85 0.48 -1.99
CA LEU A 79 5.12 1.82 -2.49
C LEU A 79 5.79 2.68 -1.40
N ASP A 80 6.83 3.41 -1.77
CA ASP A 80 7.41 4.43 -0.89
C ASP A 80 6.53 5.69 -0.88
N LEU A 81 5.68 5.80 0.14
CA LEU A 81 4.76 6.91 0.32
C LEU A 81 5.46 8.26 0.45
N ALA A 82 6.68 8.31 1.00
CA ALA A 82 7.43 9.55 1.14
C ALA A 82 7.94 10.04 -0.22
N ALA A 83 8.55 9.14 -1.01
CA ALA A 83 9.01 9.46 -2.36
C ALA A 83 7.85 9.90 -3.28
N VAL A 84 6.71 9.23 -3.17
CA VAL A 84 5.50 9.60 -3.92
C VAL A 84 4.98 10.96 -3.49
N ALA A 85 4.96 11.28 -2.18
CA ALA A 85 4.57 12.60 -1.69
C ALA A 85 5.47 13.71 -2.26
N HIS A 86 6.80 13.47 -2.32
CA HIS A 86 7.72 14.40 -2.99
C HIS A 86 7.40 14.58 -4.47
N GLY A 87 6.97 13.53 -5.18
CA GLY A 87 6.50 13.63 -6.57
C GLY A 87 5.30 14.57 -6.76
N PHE A 88 4.48 14.77 -5.72
CA PHE A 88 3.39 15.75 -5.69
C PHE A 88 3.81 17.12 -5.13
N ALA A 89 5.12 17.37 -4.99
CA ALA A 89 5.69 18.56 -4.37
C ALA A 89 5.19 18.80 -2.93
N LEU A 90 4.91 17.71 -2.20
CA LEU A 90 4.60 17.71 -0.79
C LEU A 90 5.88 17.37 -0.01
N SER A 91 6.26 18.23 0.94
CA SER A 91 7.45 18.00 1.77
C SER A 91 7.30 16.81 2.74
N GLU A 92 6.06 16.49 3.12
CA GLU A 92 5.76 15.39 4.03
C GLU A 92 4.51 14.64 3.53
N PRO A 93 4.46 13.31 3.68
CA PRO A 93 3.30 12.53 3.31
C PRO A 93 2.12 12.91 4.22
N PRO A 94 1.01 13.44 3.67
CA PRO A 94 -0.14 13.78 4.49
C PRO A 94 -0.75 12.50 5.10
N PRO A 95 -1.30 12.57 6.32
CA PRO A 95 -1.98 11.43 6.92
C PRO A 95 -3.25 11.12 6.15
N ILE A 96 -3.36 9.88 5.68
CA ILE A 96 -4.47 9.43 4.84
C ILE A 96 -5.20 8.29 5.51
N LYS A 97 -6.52 8.31 5.40
CA LYS A 97 -7.38 7.21 5.79
C LYS A 97 -7.67 6.38 4.54
N ILE A 98 -6.76 5.49 4.20
CA ILE A 98 -6.99 4.53 3.12
C ILE A 98 -7.78 3.36 3.72
N ASP A 99 -9.00 3.13 3.24
CA ASP A 99 -9.78 1.96 3.62
C ASP A 99 -9.34 0.77 2.74
N LEU A 100 -8.30 0.06 3.18
CA LEU A 100 -7.79 -1.11 2.45
C LEU A 100 -8.78 -2.30 2.47
N SER A 101 -9.93 -2.22 3.15
CA SER A 101 -10.92 -3.31 3.18
C SER A 101 -11.56 -3.56 1.80
N GLN A 102 -11.60 -2.55 0.93
CA GLN A 102 -12.09 -2.65 -0.44
C GLN A 102 -11.24 -3.61 -1.30
N SER A 103 -9.96 -3.77 -0.97
CA SER A 103 -9.08 -4.73 -1.66
C SER A 103 -9.47 -6.20 -1.39
N ALA A 104 -10.15 -6.47 -0.27
CA ALA A 104 -10.77 -7.77 0.03
C ALA A 104 -12.22 -7.87 -0.48
N ALA A 105 -12.91 -6.74 -0.68
CA ALA A 105 -14.24 -6.72 -1.28
C ALA A 105 -14.24 -7.10 -2.77
N HIS A 106 -13.14 -6.81 -3.49
CA HIS A 106 -12.93 -7.23 -4.89
C HIS A 106 -12.36 -8.65 -5.05
N LEU A 107 -12.02 -9.35 -3.96
CA LEU A 107 -11.71 -10.78 -4.05
C LEU A 107 -12.93 -11.53 -4.57
N SER A 108 -12.70 -12.53 -5.43
CA SER A 108 -13.77 -13.41 -5.91
C SER A 108 -14.58 -13.96 -4.73
N LYS A 109 -15.85 -14.32 -4.92
CA LYS A 109 -16.68 -14.92 -3.85
C LYS A 109 -15.96 -16.07 -3.13
N LYS A 110 -15.16 -16.85 -3.88
CA LYS A 110 -14.34 -17.94 -3.37
C LYS A 110 -13.20 -17.45 -2.47
N ALA A 111 -12.42 -16.47 -2.92
CA ALA A 111 -11.31 -15.95 -2.14
C ALA A 111 -11.78 -15.19 -0.87
N ARG A 112 -12.96 -14.56 -0.91
CA ARG A 112 -13.61 -14.00 0.30
C ARG A 112 -14.00 -15.07 1.32
N HIS A 113 -14.50 -16.21 0.85
CA HIS A 113 -14.84 -17.34 1.71
C HIS A 113 -13.58 -17.92 2.37
N GLU A 114 -12.53 -18.17 1.58
CA GLU A 114 -11.25 -18.69 2.06
C GLU A 114 -10.58 -17.75 3.07
N PHE A 115 -10.64 -16.42 2.86
CA PHE A 115 -10.11 -15.45 3.81
C PHE A 115 -10.90 -15.44 5.14
N ARG A 116 -12.23 -15.52 5.09
CA ARG A 116 -13.08 -15.65 6.29
C ARG A 116 -12.78 -16.93 7.06
N ASP A 117 -12.65 -18.07 6.37
CA ASP A 117 -12.35 -19.35 7.00
C ASP A 117 -10.98 -19.34 7.67
N MET A 118 -9.98 -18.75 7.01
CA MET A 118 -8.64 -18.62 7.57
C MET A 118 -8.62 -17.73 8.83
N GLN A 119 -9.44 -16.67 8.86
CA GLN A 119 -9.58 -15.78 10.01
C GLN A 119 -10.29 -16.48 11.17
N ALA A 120 -11.37 -17.21 10.90
CA ALA A 120 -12.08 -18.01 11.90
C ALA A 120 -11.18 -19.12 12.50
N ALA A 121 -10.35 -19.76 11.68
CA ALA A 121 -9.39 -20.77 12.13
C ALA A 121 -8.30 -20.16 13.02
N LYS A 122 -7.79 -18.95 12.70
CA LYS A 122 -6.82 -18.24 13.54
C LYS A 122 -7.43 -17.82 14.88
N ASP A 123 -8.66 -17.34 14.89
CA ASP A 123 -9.37 -16.97 16.12
C ASP A 123 -9.67 -18.18 17.01
N SER A 124 -10.06 -19.32 16.42
CA SER A 124 -10.22 -20.58 17.14
C SER A 124 -8.92 -21.02 17.82
N LYS A 125 -7.79 -20.99 17.09
CA LYS A 125 -6.46 -21.30 17.66
C LYS A 125 -6.07 -20.33 18.78
N ARG A 126 -6.35 -19.03 18.64
CA ARG A 126 -6.10 -18.02 19.69
C ARG A 126 -6.95 -18.27 20.93
N ARG A 127 -8.23 -18.60 20.78
CA ARG A 127 -9.12 -18.94 21.89
C ARG A 127 -8.67 -20.22 22.59
N ALA A 128 -8.31 -21.26 21.83
CA ALA A 128 -7.78 -22.51 22.39
C ALA A 128 -6.47 -22.29 23.16
N ALA A 129 -5.55 -21.49 22.61
CA ALA A 129 -4.31 -21.12 23.31
C ALA A 129 -4.58 -20.33 24.61
N ASN A 130 -5.57 -19.44 24.60
CA ASN A 130 -5.98 -18.70 25.79
C ASN A 130 -6.65 -19.60 26.84
N LEU A 131 -7.49 -20.56 26.43
CA LEU A 131 -8.07 -21.55 27.35
C LEU A 131 -6.99 -22.46 27.94
N GLN A 132 -6.02 -22.90 27.14
CA GLN A 132 -4.89 -23.68 27.63
C GLN A 132 -4.00 -22.90 28.61
N SER A 133 -3.85 -21.59 28.43
CA SER A 133 -3.10 -20.75 29.37
C SER A 133 -3.85 -20.57 30.69
N ILE A 134 -5.18 -20.40 30.64
CA ILE A 134 -6.05 -20.31 31.83
C ILE A 134 -6.07 -21.65 32.60
N GLN A 135 -6.14 -22.78 31.89
CA GLN A 135 -6.16 -24.10 32.52
C GLN A 135 -4.82 -24.46 33.18
N ARG A 136 -3.70 -24.04 32.58
CA ARG A 136 -2.37 -24.15 33.21
C ARG A 136 -2.23 -23.27 34.46
N ARG A 137 -2.89 -22.11 34.52
CA ARG A 137 -2.92 -21.28 35.73
C ARG A 137 -3.69 -21.94 36.88
N HIS A 138 -4.78 -22.65 36.59
CA HIS A 138 -5.56 -23.34 37.62
C HIS A 138 -4.87 -24.59 38.19
N GLN A 139 -4.01 -25.28 37.41
CA GLN A 139 -3.27 -26.46 37.90
C GLN A 139 -2.10 -26.11 38.84
N ASN A 140 -1.57 -24.88 38.77
CA ASN A 140 -0.46 -24.45 39.61
C ASN A 140 -0.89 -23.89 40.99
N VAL A 141 -2.18 -23.94 41.33
CA VAL A 141 -2.74 -23.42 42.60
C VAL A 141 -2.87 -24.51 43.68
N SER A 142 -2.61 -25.78 43.35
CA SER A 142 -2.66 -26.90 44.30
C SER A 142 -1.30 -27.34 44.85
N GLY A 143 -0.30 -26.45 44.89
CA GLY A 143 0.95 -26.69 45.61
C GLY A 143 0.77 -26.34 47.09
N ASP A 144 0.79 -27.38 47.92
CA ASP A 144 0.74 -27.40 49.39
C ASP A 144 1.14 -26.09 50.09
N TRP A 145 0.21 -25.60 50.93
CA TRP A 145 0.56 -24.86 52.14
C TRP A 145 0.16 -25.71 53.34
N SER A 146 0.99 -26.68 53.73
CA SER A 146 1.08 -27.24 55.09
C SER A 146 2.33 -28.10 55.22
#